data_AF-A0A0F9FU93-F1
#
_entry.id   AF-A0A0F9FU93-F1
#
_cell.length_a   1.000
_cell.length_b   1.000
_cell.length_c   1.000
_cell.angle_alpha   90.00
_cell.angle_beta   90.00
_cell.angle_gamma   90.00
#
_symmetry.space_group_name_H-M   'P 1'
#
loop_
_entity.id
_entity.type
_entity.pdbx_description
1 polymer ?
#
loop_
_entity_poly.entity_id
_entity_poly.type
_entity_poly.pdbx_seq_one_letter_code
_entity_poly.pdbx_strand_id
1 'polypeptide(L)'
;MKELIAAIAIIGSLLLFLFKRYWSPDAEAKKLRTEIKKLKAKRKEIRHAMRIALRNDEFNDYARLGYERELLDKDLRDLRGIE
;
A
#
# COMPACT_ATOMS: atom_id res chain seq x y z
N MET A 1 13.05 -46.37 -3.22
CA MET A 1 12.06 -46.11 -2.15
C MET A 1 12.52 -45.03 -1.17
N LYS A 2 13.63 -45.20 -0.43
CA LYS A 2 14.12 -44.21 0.55
C LYS A 2 14.45 -42.84 -0.06
N GLU A 3 15.12 -42.82 -1.22
CA GLU A 3 15.49 -41.57 -1.90
C GLU A 3 14.28 -40.81 -2.49
N LEU A 4 13.26 -41.55 -2.93
CA LEU A 4 12.01 -40.98 -3.44
C LEU A 4 11.25 -40.24 -2.32
N ILE A 5 11.22 -40.82 -1.12
CA ILE A 5 10.59 -40.22 0.07
C ILE A 5 11.35 -38.97 0.51
N ALA A 6 12.69 -38.99 0.47
CA ALA A 6 13.52 -37.83 0.78
C ALA A 6 13.28 -36.67 -0.21
N ALA A 7 13.20 -36.95 -1.50
CA ALA A 7 12.90 -35.95 -2.52
C ALA A 7 11.51 -35.31 -2.32
N ILE A 8 10.49 -36.12 -2.03
CA ILE A 8 9.13 -35.64 -1.73
C ILE A 8 9.11 -34.75 -0.48
N ALA A 9 9.86 -35.11 0.57
CA ALA A 9 9.95 -34.31 1.79
C ALA A 9 10.60 -32.94 1.55
N ILE A 10 11.65 -32.89 0.72
CA ILE A 10 12.33 -31.64 0.34
C ILE A 10 11.38 -30.75 -0.47
N ILE A 11 10.70 -31.32 -1.47
CA ILE A 11 9.75 -30.59 -2.32
C ILE A 11 8.57 -30.07 -1.49
N GLY A 12 8.01 -30.89 -0.61
CA GLY A 12 6.93 -30.50 0.30
C GLY A 12 7.32 -29.36 1.23
N SER A 13 8.55 -29.39 1.75
CA SER A 13 9.08 -28.33 2.61
C SER A 13 9.26 -27.00 1.87
N LEU A 14 9.74 -27.05 0.62
CA LEU A 14 9.86 -25.88 -0.26
C LEU A 14 8.51 -25.26 -0.62
N LEU A 15 7.50 -26.10 -0.92
CA LEU A 15 6.14 -25.65 -1.20
C LEU A 15 5.51 -25.00 0.03
N LEU A 16 5.67 -25.58 1.22
CA LEU A 16 5.20 -25.00 2.48
C LEU A 16 5.86 -23.64 2.78
N PHE A 17 7.16 -23.50 2.51
CA PHE A 17 7.87 -22.23 2.68
C PHE A 17 7.33 -21.14 1.75
N LEU A 18 7.10 -21.46 0.48
CA LEU A 18 6.50 -20.53 -0.49
C LEU A 18 5.06 -20.18 -0.10
N PHE A 19 4.26 -21.17 0.30
CA PHE A 19 2.89 -20.94 0.74
C PHE A 19 2.84 -20.01 1.96
N LYS A 20 3.69 -20.24 2.96
CA LYS A 20 3.77 -19.38 4.15
C LYS A 20 4.26 -17.96 3.82
N ARG A 21 5.04 -17.78 2.76
CA ARG A 21 5.56 -16.47 2.36
C ARG A 21 4.58 -15.65 1.53
N TYR A 22 3.77 -16.31 0.69
CA TYR A 22 2.82 -15.65 -0.21
C TYR A 22 1.38 -15.65 0.28
N TRP A 23 0.99 -16.61 1.12
CA TRP A 23 -0.37 -16.76 1.65
C TRP A 23 -0.49 -16.41 3.14
N SER A 24 0.60 -16.01 3.81
CA SER A 24 0.47 -15.57 5.21
C SER A 24 -0.31 -14.23 5.26
N PRO A 25 -1.28 -14.09 6.19
CA PRO A 25 -1.92 -12.82 6.52
C PRO A 25 -0.93 -11.67 6.77
N ASP A 26 0.31 -11.99 7.17
CA ASP A 26 1.39 -11.02 7.35
C ASP A 26 1.83 -10.36 6.04
N ALA A 27 1.76 -11.08 4.91
CA ALA A 27 2.14 -10.53 3.60
C ALA A 27 1.11 -9.50 3.12
N GLU A 28 -0.18 -9.78 3.31
CA GLU A 28 -1.27 -8.84 3.04
C GLU A 28 -1.21 -7.63 3.96
N ALA A 29 -1.03 -7.83 5.27
CA ALA A 29 -0.85 -6.75 6.23
C ALA A 29 0.38 -5.86 5.89
N LYS A 30 1.49 -6.47 5.44
CA LYS A 30 2.68 -5.72 5.01
C LYS A 30 2.44 -4.92 3.73
N LYS A 31 1.70 -5.49 2.78
CA LYS A 31 1.29 -4.79 1.56
C LYS A 31 0.40 -3.58 1.88
N LEU A 32 -0.64 -3.79 2.70
CA LEU A 32 -1.53 -2.72 3.18
C LEU A 32 -0.77 -1.60 3.90
N ARG A 33 0.16 -1.94 4.81
CA ARG A 33 1.01 -0.94 5.49
C ARG A 33 1.85 -0.13 4.50
N THR A 34 2.36 -0.78 3.45
CA THR A 34 3.17 -0.14 2.42
C THR A 34 2.31 0.80 1.56
N GLU A 35 1.10 0.38 1.19
CA GLU A 35 0.13 1.20 0.45
C GLU A 35 -0.31 2.43 1.27
N ILE A 36 -0.67 2.25 2.55
CA ILE A 36 -0.98 3.36 3.45
C ILE A 36 0.20 4.35 3.55
N LYS A 37 1.44 3.84 3.60
CA LYS A 37 2.64 4.71 3.64
C LYS A 37 2.79 5.52 2.35
N LYS A 38 2.56 4.90 1.18
CA LYS A 38 2.59 5.59 -0.12
C LYS A 38 1.52 6.68 -0.21
N LEU A 39 0.28 6.37 0.19
CA LEU A 39 -0.81 7.35 0.19
C LEU A 39 -0.53 8.52 1.15
N LYS A 40 0.01 8.25 2.34
CA LYS A 40 0.44 9.32 3.27
C LYS A 40 1.53 10.22 2.67
N ALA A 41 2.47 9.65 1.90
CA ALA A 41 3.50 10.43 1.21
C ALA A 41 2.87 11.34 0.15
N LYS A 42 2.00 10.78 -0.71
CA LYS A 42 1.27 11.54 -1.74
C LYS A 42 0.41 12.66 -1.13
N ARG A 43 -0.24 12.42 0.02
CA ARG A 43 -0.95 13.47 0.78
C ARG A 43 -0.04 14.64 1.15
N LYS A 44 1.19 14.36 1.58
CA LYS A 44 2.17 15.38 1.99
C LYS A 44 2.63 16.19 0.79
N GLU A 45 2.83 15.53 -0.36
CA GLU A 45 3.17 16.17 -1.64
C GLU A 45 2.05 17.09 -2.12
N ILE A 46 0.81 16.62 -2.15
CA ILE A 46 -0.35 17.45 -2.53
C ILE A 46 -0.46 18.68 -1.62
N ARG A 47 -0.32 18.51 -0.29
CA ARG A 47 -0.32 19.65 0.64
C ARG A 47 0.83 20.63 0.39
N HIS A 48 1.98 20.16 -0.07
CA HIS A 48 3.08 21.03 -0.44
C HIS A 48 2.76 21.79 -1.74
N ALA A 49 2.26 21.10 -2.76
CA ALA A 49 1.82 21.71 -4.02
C ALA A 49 0.72 22.75 -3.80
N MET A 50 -0.28 22.48 -2.95
CA MET A 50 -1.32 23.46 -2.59
C MET A 50 -0.74 24.73 -1.97
N ARG A 51 0.31 24.62 -1.14
CA ARG A 51 0.97 25.80 -0.55
C ARG A 51 1.74 26.62 -1.58
N ILE A 52 2.23 25.99 -2.64
CA ILE A 52 2.90 26.66 -3.76
C ILE A 52 1.85 27.34 -4.63
N ALA A 53 0.80 26.61 -5.04
CA ALA A 53 -0.29 27.15 -5.85
C ALA A 53 -0.95 28.36 -5.17
N LEU A 54 -1.22 28.29 -3.85
CA LEU A 54 -1.76 29.42 -3.09
C LEU A 54 -0.81 30.61 -3.03
N ARG A 55 0.51 30.37 -3.03
CA ARG A 55 1.52 31.44 -3.02
C ARG A 55 1.63 32.12 -4.39
N ASN A 56 1.37 31.38 -5.46
CA ASN A 56 1.43 31.86 -6.84
C ASN A 56 0.08 32.41 -7.33
N ASP A 57 -0.94 32.51 -6.47
CA ASP A 57 -2.32 32.86 -6.83
C ASP A 57 -2.93 31.93 -7.92
N GLU A 58 -2.44 30.70 -8.03
CA GLU A 58 -2.91 29.66 -8.95
C GLU A 58 -4.16 28.96 -8.37
N PHE A 59 -5.27 29.70 -8.24
CA PHE A 59 -6.48 29.21 -7.55
C PHE A 59 -7.11 27.98 -8.21
N ASN A 60 -7.00 27.83 -9.54
CA ASN A 60 -7.50 26.66 -10.25
C ASN A 60 -6.72 25.39 -9.87
N ASP A 61 -5.39 25.48 -9.81
CA ASP A 61 -4.56 24.37 -9.39
C ASP A 61 -4.73 24.08 -7.89
N TYR A 62 -4.89 25.12 -7.06
CA TYR A 62 -5.24 24.95 -5.65
C TYR A 62 -6.55 24.16 -5.46
N ALA A 63 -7.60 24.52 -6.20
CA ALA A 63 -8.90 23.84 -6.15
C ALA A 63 -8.79 22.38 -6.63
N ARG A 64 -8.10 22.14 -7.74
CA ARG A 64 -7.86 20.78 -8.26
C ARG A 64 -7.11 19.91 -7.25
N LEU A 65 -6.02 20.43 -6.68
CA LEU A 65 -5.23 19.74 -5.67
C LEU A 65 -6.03 19.50 -4.37
N GLY A 66 -6.95 20.41 -4.03
CA GLY A 66 -7.89 20.24 -2.93
C GLY A 66 -8.80 19.03 -3.12
N TYR A 67 -9.38 18.89 -4.31
CA TYR A 67 -10.20 17.73 -4.68
C TYR A 67 -9.38 16.43 -4.68
N GLU A 68 -8.18 16.44 -5.26
CA GLU A 68 -7.27 15.28 -5.24
C GLU A 68 -6.91 14.85 -3.80
N ARG A 69 -6.72 15.82 -2.89
CA ARG A 69 -6.46 15.54 -1.48
C ARG A 69 -7.67 14.89 -0.81
N GLU A 70 -8.87 15.34 -1.12
CA GLU A 70 -10.11 14.82 -0.53
C GLU A 70 -10.38 13.37 -0.95
N LEU A 71 -10.20 13.06 -2.23
CA LEU A 71 -10.26 11.68 -2.73
C LEU A 71 -9.25 10.79 -2.00
N LEU A 72 -8.00 11.26 -1.87
CA LEU A 72 -6.97 10.50 -1.18
C LEU A 72 -7.24 10.34 0.33
N ASP A 73 -7.86 11.31 0.98
CA ASP A 73 -8.29 11.23 2.38
C ASP A 73 -9.50 10.29 2.56
N LYS A 74 -10.30 10.07 1.51
CA LYS A 74 -11.33 9.03 1.48
C LYS A 74 -10.68 7.64 1.32
N ASP A 75 -9.80 7.45 0.36
CA ASP A 75 -9.07 6.17 0.16
C ASP A 75 -8.33 5.74 1.44
N LEU A 76 -7.74 6.69 2.17
CA LEU A 76 -7.07 6.44 3.44
C LEU A 76 -8.01 6.05 4.59
N ARG A 77 -9.27 6.50 4.56
CA ARG A 77 -10.30 6.11 5.55
C ARG A 77 -10.81 4.71 5.26
N ASP A 78 -11.12 4.44 4.00
CA ASP A 78 -11.57 3.13 3.52
C ASP A 78 -10.52 2.05 3.83
N LEU A 79 -9.24 2.33 3.55
CA LEU A 79 -8.11 1.43 3.89
C LEU A 79 -7.88 1.23 5.39
N ARG A 80 -8.39 2.11 6.25
CA ARG A 80 -8.31 1.97 7.71
C ARG A 80 -9.53 1.28 8.31
N GLY A 81 -10.58 1.04 7.52
CA GLY A 81 -11.86 0.54 8.02
C GLY A 81 -12.53 1.50 9.00
N ILE A 82 -12.27 2.81 8.85
CA ILE A 82 -12.94 3.86 9.64
C ILE A 82 -14.06 4.41 8.74
N GLU A 83 -15.24 3.79 8.84
CA GLU A 83 -16.51 4.34 8.32
C GLU A 83 -17.02 5.46 9.24
#